data_AF-A0A2E1AFS5-F1
#
_entry.id   AF-A0A2E1AFS5-F1
#
_cell.length_a   1.000
_cell.length_b   1.000
_cell.length_c   1.000
_cell.angle_alpha   90.00
_cell.angle_beta   90.00
_cell.angle_gamma   90.00
#
_symmetry.space_group_name_H-M   'P 1'
#
loop_
_entity.id
_entity.type
_entity.pdbx_description
1 polymer ?
#
loop_
_entity_poly.entity_id
_entity_poly.type
_entity_poly.pdbx_seq_one_letter_code
_entity_poly.pdbx_strand_id
1 'polypeptide(L)'
;MTKTDPGSQNIFNVTQPERYRCQVLHYHSRLSRLYLRVYKDQNQHPAFHLLFADVAYFDCPVTWQGVDFHIAEHDECLQLMLDTGLVGPAILRFPGAYASLTEYTRLYQTNSNQRPIRVIAGSGTMLRQLPADLS
;
A
#
# COMPACT_ATOMS: atom_id res chain seq x y z
N MET A 1 -9.20 13.24 -0.12
CA MET A 1 -7.80 13.69 -0.33
C MET A 1 -6.90 12.66 0.34
N THR A 2 -6.04 11.97 -0.41
CA THR A 2 -5.19 10.92 0.17
C THR A 2 -4.05 11.54 0.97
N LYS A 3 -3.80 11.06 2.18
CA LYS A 3 -2.66 11.52 2.99
C LYS A 3 -1.35 10.91 2.47
N THR A 4 -0.27 11.68 2.51
CA THR A 4 1.05 11.29 1.98
C THR A 4 2.16 11.30 3.02
N ASP A 5 1.88 11.82 4.22
CA ASP A 5 2.90 12.02 5.22
C ASP A 5 3.14 10.71 6.02
N PRO A 6 4.39 10.39 6.35
CA PRO A 6 4.75 9.33 7.29
C PRO A 6 3.95 9.40 8.60
N GLY A 7 3.61 8.24 9.17
CA GLY A 7 2.76 8.14 10.36
C GLY A 7 1.27 8.40 10.11
N SER A 8 0.88 8.87 8.91
CA SER A 8 -0.51 9.18 8.59
C SER A 8 -1.41 7.96 8.69
N GLN A 9 -2.46 8.07 9.51
CA GLN A 9 -3.48 7.05 9.68
C GLN A 9 -4.67 7.24 8.73
N ASN A 10 -5.31 6.14 8.35
CA ASN A 10 -6.49 6.10 7.46
C ASN A 10 -6.30 6.99 6.23
N ILE A 11 -5.25 6.72 5.44
CA ILE A 11 -4.81 7.60 4.35
C ILE A 11 -5.87 7.79 3.27
N PHE A 12 -6.79 6.84 3.12
CA PHE A 12 -7.87 6.88 2.15
C PHE A 12 -9.16 7.53 2.69
N ASN A 13 -9.17 7.94 3.96
CA ASN A 13 -10.33 8.49 4.68
C ASN A 13 -11.58 7.60 4.60
N VAL A 14 -11.40 6.29 4.78
CA VAL A 14 -12.51 5.35 4.78
C VAL A 14 -13.16 5.36 6.17
N THR A 15 -14.46 5.62 6.22
CA THR A 15 -15.26 5.51 7.45
C THR A 15 -15.59 4.05 7.72
N GLN A 16 -15.39 3.57 8.95
CA GLN A 16 -15.62 2.16 9.33
C GLN A 16 -14.82 1.17 8.44
N PRO A 17 -13.47 1.30 8.39
CA PRO A 17 -12.63 0.49 7.50
C PRO A 17 -12.78 -1.02 7.71
N GLU A 18 -13.13 -1.45 8.92
CA GLU A 18 -13.39 -2.83 9.31
C GLU A 18 -14.58 -3.47 8.57
N ARG A 19 -15.48 -2.66 7.98
CA ARG A 19 -16.62 -3.14 7.19
C ARG A 19 -16.29 -3.43 5.73
N TYR A 20 -15.06 -3.14 5.29
CA TYR A 20 -14.64 -3.32 3.92
C TYR A 20 -13.78 -4.56 3.76
N ARG A 21 -14.01 -5.28 2.67
CA ARG A 21 -13.17 -6.39 2.22
C ARG A 21 -12.35 -5.93 1.03
N CYS A 22 -11.05 -6.11 1.10
CA CYS A 22 -10.14 -5.86 0.00
C CYS A 22 -9.79 -7.16 -0.72
N GLN A 23 -9.58 -7.06 -2.02
CA GLN A 23 -9.14 -8.16 -2.87
C GLN A 23 -8.11 -7.66 -3.88
N VAL A 24 -7.01 -8.40 -4.04
CA VAL A 24 -6.06 -8.16 -5.14
C VAL A 24 -6.77 -8.41 -6.45
N LEU A 25 -6.86 -7.38 -7.29
CA LEU A 25 -7.42 -7.50 -8.64
C LEU A 25 -6.33 -7.88 -9.63
N HIS A 26 -5.27 -7.09 -9.68
CA HIS A 26 -4.24 -7.22 -10.70
C HIS A 26 -2.93 -6.57 -10.25
N TYR A 27 -1.80 -7.18 -10.61
CA TYR A 27 -0.48 -6.57 -10.50
C TYR A 27 0.16 -6.49 -11.88
N HIS A 28 0.40 -5.27 -12.35
CA HIS A 28 1.02 -5.00 -13.64
C HIS A 28 2.54 -4.80 -13.46
N SER A 29 3.31 -5.87 -13.59
CA SER A 29 4.75 -5.89 -13.28
C SER A 29 5.60 -4.88 -14.06
N ARG A 30 5.29 -4.62 -15.33
CA ARG A 30 6.05 -3.64 -16.16
C ARG A 30 5.85 -2.18 -15.74
N LEU A 31 4.73 -1.88 -15.08
CA LEU A 31 4.40 -0.54 -14.63
C LEU A 31 4.51 -0.42 -13.11
N SER A 32 4.85 -1.51 -12.43
CA SER A 32 4.86 -1.62 -10.97
C SER A 32 3.56 -1.10 -10.34
N ARG A 33 2.40 -1.53 -10.86
CA ARG A 33 1.08 -1.09 -10.38
C ARG A 33 0.29 -2.22 -9.76
N LEU A 34 -0.16 -2.04 -8.52
CA LEU A 34 -1.05 -2.94 -7.82
C LEU A 34 -2.45 -2.33 -7.75
N TYR A 35 -3.43 -3.05 -8.29
CA TYR A 35 -4.84 -2.69 -8.24
C TYR A 35 -5.57 -3.60 -7.26
N LEU A 36 -6.37 -2.98 -6.38
CA LEU A 36 -7.23 -3.66 -5.43
C LEU A 36 -8.69 -3.29 -5.67
N ARG A 37 -9.59 -4.28 -5.53
CA ARG A 37 -11.04 -4.07 -5.43
C ARG A 37 -11.44 -4.01 -3.97
N VAL A 38 -12.27 -3.03 -3.62
CA VAL A 38 -12.76 -2.85 -2.24
C VAL A 38 -14.27 -2.94 -2.21
N TYR A 39 -14.78 -3.92 -1.48
CA TYR A 39 -16.22 -4.19 -1.32
C TYR A 39 -16.65 -3.74 0.07
N LYS A 40 -17.87 -3.20 0.18
CA LYS A 40 -18.47 -2.83 1.47
C LYS A 40 -19.45 -3.91 1.90
N ASP A 41 -19.34 -4.36 3.15
CA ASP A 41 -20.20 -5.40 3.71
C ASP A 41 -20.25 -6.65 2.80
N GLN A 42 -21.44 -7.16 2.47
CA GLN A 42 -21.64 -8.33 1.62
C GLN A 42 -21.92 -7.98 0.14
N ASN A 43 -21.66 -6.74 -0.28
CA ASN A 43 -21.95 -6.33 -1.65
C ASN A 43 -21.08 -7.07 -2.67
N GLN A 44 -21.69 -7.42 -3.81
CA GLN A 44 -20.99 -8.07 -4.93
C GLN A 44 -20.28 -7.07 -5.84
N HIS A 45 -20.69 -5.79 -5.82
CA HIS A 45 -20.03 -4.73 -6.57
C HIS A 45 -19.02 -3.98 -5.70
N PRO A 46 -17.82 -3.65 -6.24
CA PRO A 46 -16.85 -2.83 -5.52
C PRO A 46 -17.43 -1.45 -5.20
N ALA A 47 -17.23 -0.98 -3.98
CA ALA A 47 -17.54 0.40 -3.59
C ALA A 47 -16.53 1.38 -4.22
N PHE A 48 -15.27 0.96 -4.30
CA PHE A 48 -14.18 1.70 -4.93
C PHE A 48 -12.99 0.76 -5.19
N HIS A 49 -11.93 1.31 -5.77
CA HIS A 49 -10.67 0.62 -6.03
C HIS A 49 -9.52 1.37 -5.38
N LEU A 50 -8.44 0.66 -5.10
CA LEU A 50 -7.17 1.27 -4.70
C LEU A 50 -6.11 0.95 -5.75
N LEU A 51 -5.28 1.95 -6.05
CA LEU A 51 -4.11 1.82 -6.88
C LEU A 51 -2.88 2.18 -6.04
N PHE A 52 -1.92 1.26 -5.98
CA PHE A 52 -0.56 1.56 -5.59
C PHE A 52 0.33 1.60 -6.83
N ALA A 53 1.08 2.68 -7.01
CA ALA A 53 1.99 2.87 -8.13
C ALA A 53 3.45 2.89 -7.65
N ASP A 54 4.36 2.53 -8.55
CA ASP A 54 5.78 2.37 -8.26
C ASP A 54 6.01 1.37 -7.12
N VAL A 55 5.27 0.26 -7.17
CA VAL A 55 5.32 -0.82 -6.19
C VAL A 55 6.66 -1.56 -6.31
N ALA A 56 7.47 -1.49 -5.26
CA ALA A 56 8.72 -2.24 -5.14
C ALA A 56 8.51 -3.59 -4.44
N TYR A 57 7.55 -3.66 -3.53
CA TYR A 57 7.25 -4.87 -2.75
C TYR A 57 5.82 -4.83 -2.27
N PHE A 58 5.18 -6.01 -2.19
CA PHE A 58 3.96 -6.17 -1.43
C PHE A 58 3.87 -7.57 -0.84
N ASP A 59 3.30 -7.65 0.36
CA ASP A 59 3.00 -8.89 1.05
C ASP A 59 1.59 -8.79 1.63
N CYS A 60 0.68 -9.56 1.02
CA CYS A 60 -0.71 -9.62 1.38
C CYS A 60 -1.33 -10.97 0.96
N PRO A 61 -2.36 -11.46 1.68
CA PRO A 61 -3.26 -12.46 1.12
C PRO A 61 -4.00 -11.87 -0.08
N VAL A 62 -4.50 -12.74 -0.96
CA VAL A 62 -5.31 -12.33 -2.12
C VAL A 62 -6.58 -11.58 -1.68
N THR A 63 -7.14 -11.91 -0.53
CA THR A 63 -8.34 -11.29 0.04
C THR A 63 -8.15 -11.08 1.55
N TRP A 64 -8.60 -9.94 2.07
CA TRP A 64 -8.60 -9.65 3.52
C TRP A 64 -9.72 -8.71 3.92
N GLN A 65 -10.00 -8.65 5.22
CA GLN A 65 -10.92 -7.70 5.84
C GLN A 65 -10.14 -6.50 6.40
N GLY A 66 -10.69 -5.30 6.23
CA GLY A 66 -10.09 -4.04 6.67
C GLY A 66 -9.46 -3.25 5.52
N VAL A 67 -9.63 -1.93 5.54
CA VAL A 67 -9.00 -0.98 4.60
C VAL A 67 -8.45 0.25 5.34
N ASP A 68 -7.98 0.05 6.56
CA ASP A 68 -7.41 1.04 7.48
C ASP A 68 -5.94 1.36 7.16
N PHE A 69 -5.62 1.56 5.88
CA PHE A 69 -4.24 1.81 5.47
C PHE A 69 -3.66 3.04 6.18
N HIS A 70 -2.44 2.87 6.70
CA HIS A 70 -1.60 3.94 7.23
C HIS A 70 -0.24 3.91 6.53
N ILE A 71 0.48 5.02 6.60
CA ILE A 71 1.89 5.09 6.18
C ILE A 71 2.74 4.89 7.43
N ALA A 72 3.60 3.88 7.41
CA ALA A 72 4.54 3.59 8.48
C ALA A 72 5.63 4.68 8.58
N GLU A 73 6.36 4.71 9.69
CA GLU A 73 7.50 5.61 9.81
C GLU A 73 8.64 5.23 8.85
N HIS A 74 9.51 6.19 8.57
CA HIS A 74 10.64 6.00 7.64
C HIS A 74 11.52 4.81 8.03
N ASP A 75 11.82 4.67 9.32
CA ASP A 75 12.69 3.61 9.82
C ASP A 75 12.05 2.22 9.66
N GLU A 76 10.72 2.11 9.79
CA GLU A 76 9.99 0.87 9.54
C GLU A 76 10.01 0.51 8.05
N CYS A 77 9.90 1.52 7.17
CA CYS A 77 10.04 1.36 5.73
C CYS A 77 11.44 0.84 5.36
N LEU A 78 12.48 1.47 5.90
CA LEU A 78 13.88 1.07 5.69
C LEU A 78 14.14 -0.34 6.16
N GLN A 79 13.70 -0.67 7.37
CA GLN A 79 13.91 -1.99 7.95
C GLN A 79 13.29 -3.06 7.06
N LEU A 80 12.06 -2.84 6.56
CA LEU A 80 11.45 -3.78 5.63
C LEU A 80 12.19 -3.88 4.30
N MET A 81 12.72 -2.77 3.76
CA MET A 81 13.54 -2.80 2.54
C MET A 81 14.83 -3.60 2.72
N LEU A 82 15.47 -3.51 3.89
CA LEU A 82 16.65 -4.31 4.24
C LEU A 82 16.30 -5.79 4.37
N ASP A 83 15.24 -6.10 5.13
CA ASP A 83 14.80 -7.48 5.40
C ASP A 83 14.39 -8.22 4.12
N THR A 84 13.82 -7.50 3.15
CA THR A 84 13.39 -8.05 1.87
C THR A 84 14.49 -8.04 0.81
N GLY A 85 15.65 -7.44 1.10
CA GLY A 85 16.77 -7.32 0.16
C GLY A 85 16.54 -6.31 -0.96
N LEU A 86 15.53 -5.45 -0.87
CA LEU A 86 15.32 -4.34 -1.81
C LEU A 86 16.48 -3.34 -1.76
N VAL A 87 17.08 -3.16 -0.58
CA VAL A 87 18.30 -2.38 -0.40
C VAL A 87 19.32 -3.18 0.41
N GLY A 88 20.60 -2.97 0.13
CA GLY A 88 21.68 -3.60 0.89
C GLY A 88 22.07 -2.81 2.15
N PRO A 89 22.73 -3.44 3.14
CA PRO A 89 23.14 -2.80 4.39
C PRO A 89 24.14 -1.66 4.20
N ALA A 90 24.77 -1.55 3.01
CA ALA A 90 25.63 -0.44 2.66
C ALA A 90 24.91 0.91 2.69
N ILE A 91 23.58 0.95 2.49
CA ILE A 91 22.78 2.18 2.53
C ILE A 91 22.90 2.90 3.89
N LEU A 92 23.08 2.13 4.98
CA LEU A 92 23.22 2.67 6.34
C LEU A 92 24.49 3.51 6.51
N ARG A 93 25.47 3.37 5.61
CA ARG A 93 26.72 4.15 5.61
C ARG A 93 26.59 5.47 4.85
N PHE A 94 25.48 5.68 4.13
CA PHE A 94 25.23 6.87 3.31
C PHE A 94 23.86 7.49 3.65
N PRO A 95 23.75 8.29 4.74
CA PRO A 95 22.49 8.86 5.19
C PRO A 95 21.76 9.70 4.13
N GLY A 96 22.51 10.35 3.22
CA GLY A 96 21.92 11.11 2.11
C GLY A 96 21.19 10.24 1.08
N ALA A 97 21.66 9.01 0.84
CA ALA A 97 20.98 8.07 -0.07
C ALA A 97 19.67 7.53 0.54
N TYR A 98 19.64 7.40 1.87
CA TYR A 98 18.43 7.02 2.61
C TYR A 98 17.33 8.07 2.46
N ALA A 99 17.64 9.35 2.73
CA ALA A 99 16.66 10.43 2.65
C ALA A 99 15.99 10.51 1.27
N SER A 100 16.77 10.35 0.19
CA SER A 100 16.22 10.32 -1.17
C SER A 100 15.32 9.11 -1.42
N LEU A 101 15.65 7.92 -0.91
CA LEU A 101 14.80 6.74 -1.13
C LEU A 101 13.44 6.86 -0.47
N THR A 102 13.40 7.35 0.77
CA THR A 102 12.17 7.46 1.54
C THR A 102 11.33 8.68 1.19
N GLU A 103 11.90 9.68 0.52
CA GLU A 103 11.14 10.82 -0.01
C GLU A 103 10.15 10.36 -1.10
N TYR A 104 10.56 9.40 -1.93
CA TYR A 104 9.77 8.91 -3.06
C TYR A 104 9.09 7.57 -2.79
N THR A 105 9.38 6.89 -1.68
CA THR A 105 8.86 5.55 -1.39
C THR A 105 8.30 5.46 0.02
N ARG A 106 7.11 4.87 0.14
CA ARG A 106 6.37 4.76 1.39
C ARG A 106 6.02 3.30 1.68
N LEU A 107 5.99 2.95 2.97
CA LEU A 107 5.45 1.68 3.43
C LEU A 107 4.00 1.90 3.88
N TYR A 108 3.07 1.35 3.10
CA TYR A 108 1.65 1.30 3.41
C TYR A 108 1.32 0.02 4.18
N GLN A 109 0.62 0.15 5.30
CA GLN A 109 0.28 -0.98 6.17
C GLN A 109 -1.16 -0.92 6.67
N THR A 110 -1.71 -2.06 7.08
CA THR A 110 -3.00 -2.15 7.78
C THR A 110 -2.81 -2.80 9.14
N ASN A 111 -3.60 -2.41 10.14
CA ASN A 111 -3.59 -3.06 11.45
C ASN A 111 -4.59 -4.23 11.45
N SER A 112 -4.30 -5.27 10.68
CA SER A 112 -5.12 -6.48 10.64
C SER A 112 -4.68 -7.49 11.72
N ASN A 113 -5.64 -8.06 12.45
CA ASN A 113 -5.40 -9.02 13.53
C ASN A 113 -4.81 -10.36 13.06
N GLN A 114 -4.84 -10.67 11.75
CA GLN A 114 -4.37 -11.95 11.22
C GLN A 114 -2.96 -11.87 10.63
N ARG A 115 -2.73 -10.89 9.75
CA ARG A 115 -1.43 -10.60 9.14
C ARG A 115 -1.44 -9.16 8.64
N PRO A 116 -0.46 -8.33 9.00
CA PRO A 116 -0.38 -6.97 8.47
C PRO A 116 -0.17 -7.02 6.96
N ILE A 117 -0.99 -6.28 6.22
CA ILE A 117 -0.73 -5.99 4.82
C ILE A 117 0.47 -5.05 4.76
N ARG A 118 1.42 -5.29 3.86
CA ARG A 118 2.59 -4.42 3.67
C ARG A 118 2.77 -4.15 2.20
N VAL A 119 2.81 -2.88 1.81
CA VAL A 119 3.07 -2.47 0.43
C VAL A 119 4.12 -1.36 0.45
N ILE A 120 5.24 -1.56 -0.21
CA ILE A 120 6.24 -0.52 -0.48
C ILE A 120 5.93 0.03 -1.87
N ALA A 121 5.52 1.30 -1.94
CA ALA A 121 5.11 1.94 -3.17
C ALA A 121 5.40 3.44 -3.14
N GLY A 122 5.52 4.06 -4.31
CA GLY A 122 5.71 5.51 -4.41
C GLY A 122 4.44 6.29 -4.07
N SER A 123 3.28 5.76 -4.43
CA SER A 123 1.99 6.36 -4.09
C SER A 123 0.88 5.34 -3.92
N GLY A 124 -0.16 5.75 -3.18
CA GLY A 124 -1.43 5.05 -3.04
C GLY A 124 -2.58 6.01 -3.34
N THR A 125 -3.55 5.60 -4.14
CA THR A 125 -4.69 6.45 -4.55
C THR A 125 -5.99 5.65 -4.57
N MET A 126 -7.09 6.29 -4.15
CA MET A 126 -8.43 5.75 -4.31
C MET A 126 -9.01 6.10 -5.68
N LEU A 127 -9.53 5.11 -6.40
CA LEU A 127 -10.16 5.25 -7.70
C LEU A 127 -11.65 4.90 -7.61
N ARG A 128 -12.50 5.73 -8.22
CA ARG A 128 -13.94 5.42 -8.36
C ARG A 128 -14.22 4.44 -9.50
N GLN A 129 -13.42 4.50 -10.56
CA GLN A 129 -13.53 3.64 -11.74
C GLN A 129 -12.16 3.10 -12.11
N LEU A 130 -12.12 1.87 -12.62
CA LEU A 130 -10.91 1.29 -13.18
C LEU A 130 -10.68 1.79 -14.61
N PRO A 131 -9.43 1.82 -15.07
CA PRO A 131 -9.12 1.87 -16.49
C PRO A 131 -9.90 0.80 -17.27
N ALA A 132 -10.34 1.12 -18.50
CA ALA A 132 -11.20 0.26 -19.31
C ALA A 132 -10.58 -1.10 -19.67
N ASP A 133 -9.26 -1.19 -19.67
CA ASP A 133 -8.48 -2.42 -19.87
C ASP A 133 -8.48 -3.34 -18.63
N LEU A 134 -8.96 -2.86 -17.48
CA LEU A 134 -9.00 -3.58 -16.20
C LEU A 134 -10.42 -3.72 -15.63
N SER A 135 -11.44 -3.16 -16.30
CA SER A 135 -12.84 -3.17 -15.86
C SER A 135 -13.54 -4.50 -16.11
#